data_AF-A0A2N2A063-F1
#
_entry.id   AF-A0A2N2A063-F1
#
_cell.length_a   1.000
_cell.length_b   1.000
_cell.length_c   1.000
_cell.angle_alpha   90.00
_cell.angle_beta   90.00
_cell.angle_gamma   90.00
#
_symmetry.space_group_name_H-M   'P 1'
#
loop_
_entity.id
_entity.type
_entity.pdbx_description
1 polymer ?
#
loop_
_entity_poly.entity_id
_entity_poly.type
_entity_poly.pdbx_seq_one_letter_code
_entity_poly.pdbx_strand_id
1 'polypeptide(L)'
;MKNIITRELPLVMQPVNGSSWICGASCLAMLFQSEAFASMNLPKEQNEIAQYVLAPRPNQPGQYYCDNLRMLNYVNQLGFPAAYVSVSDPVKSLKICQEKGLEAILLLRFNPKHGAHFVTFSSISKYGVFVNDPLRSTTTFDPQKENLNKKISLSELPKLMARVNAYDSEIIVPNSMLVISPPSINESYFIHECRDCGTKMKLPLVLKHQIKHILYPCDHGIYWVKI
;
A
#
# COMPACT_ATOMS: atom_id res chain seq x y z
N MET A 1 31.02 9.86 -0.40
CA MET A 1 29.68 9.52 0.12
C MET A 1 28.88 8.90 -1.02
N LYS A 2 28.38 7.66 -0.91
CA LYS A 2 27.49 7.11 -1.96
C LYS A 2 26.19 7.91 -1.92
N ASN A 3 25.85 8.57 -3.03
CA ASN A 3 24.59 9.28 -3.20
C ASN A 3 23.43 8.32 -2.89
N ILE A 4 22.51 8.76 -2.04
CA ILE A 4 21.23 8.06 -1.85
C ILE A 4 20.49 8.27 -3.17
N ILE A 5 20.36 7.23 -3.99
CA ILE A 5 19.45 7.28 -5.14
C ILE A 5 18.07 7.03 -4.57
N THR A 6 17.36 8.09 -4.21
CA THR A 6 15.93 8.01 -3.94
C THR A 6 15.21 7.92 -5.27
N ARG A 7 14.36 6.92 -5.44
CA ARG A 7 13.48 6.84 -6.60
C ARG A 7 12.56 8.06 -6.60
N GLU A 8 12.46 8.74 -7.73
CA GLU A 8 11.48 9.80 -7.92
C GLU A 8 10.20 9.17 -8.47
N LEU A 9 9.23 8.97 -7.57
CA LEU A 9 7.86 8.70 -7.95
C LEU A 9 7.14 10.05 -8.11
N PRO A 10 6.27 10.22 -9.12
CA PRO A 10 5.46 11.43 -9.23
C PRO A 10 4.58 11.59 -7.99
N LEU A 11 4.39 12.83 -7.53
CA LEU A 11 3.51 13.12 -6.40
C LEU A 11 2.08 13.30 -6.91
N VAL A 12 1.17 12.46 -6.44
CA VAL A 12 -0.27 12.64 -6.67
C VAL A 12 -0.93 12.92 -5.32
N MET A 13 -1.46 14.13 -5.18
CA MET A 13 -2.10 14.57 -3.93
C MET A 13 -3.54 14.07 -3.87
N GLN A 14 -3.99 13.66 -2.69
CA GLN A 14 -5.42 13.49 -2.46
C GLN A 14 -6.10 14.86 -2.31
N PRO A 15 -7.26 15.10 -2.94
CA PRO A 15 -8.09 16.25 -2.64
C PRO A 15 -8.60 16.18 -1.20
N VAL A 16 -8.57 17.30 -0.48
CA VAL A 16 -9.17 17.41 0.86
C VAL A 16 -10.57 17.98 0.71
N ASN A 17 -11.58 17.12 0.63
CA ASN A 17 -13.00 17.53 0.49
C ASN A 17 -13.89 17.11 1.68
N GLY A 18 -13.30 16.51 2.74
CA GLY A 18 -13.98 16.13 3.98
C GLY A 18 -15.00 15.00 3.86
N SER A 19 -15.24 14.46 2.67
CA SER A 19 -16.26 13.44 2.37
C SER A 19 -15.68 12.17 1.78
N SER A 20 -14.56 12.25 1.04
CA SER A 20 -13.91 11.08 0.47
C SER A 20 -12.42 11.08 0.78
N TRP A 21 -11.96 10.05 1.47
CA TRP A 21 -10.55 9.84 1.81
C TRP A 21 -9.92 8.91 0.77
N ILE A 22 -9.33 9.50 -0.28
CA ILE A 22 -8.85 8.78 -1.47
C ILE A 22 -7.33 8.54 -1.49
N CYS A 23 -6.65 8.59 -0.35
CA CYS A 23 -5.20 8.39 -0.27
C CYS A 23 -4.72 7.09 -0.93
N GLY A 24 -5.47 5.99 -0.83
CA GLY A 24 -5.14 4.74 -1.52
C GLY A 24 -5.20 4.86 -3.05
N ALA A 25 -6.18 5.59 -3.58
CA ALA A 25 -6.30 5.86 -5.02
C ALA A 25 -5.15 6.76 -5.51
N SER A 26 -4.77 7.78 -4.73
CA SER A 26 -3.59 8.58 -5.00
C SER A 26 -2.30 7.76 -4.99
N CYS A 27 -2.16 6.81 -4.05
CA CYS A 27 -1.02 5.90 -4.02
C CYS A 27 -0.91 5.03 -5.28
N LEU A 28 -2.05 4.48 -5.75
CA LEU A 28 -2.10 3.71 -7.00
C LEU A 28 -1.76 4.59 -8.22
N ALA A 29 -2.30 5.81 -8.28
CA ALA A 29 -1.97 6.77 -9.33
C ALA A 29 -0.46 7.07 -9.40
N MET A 30 0.19 7.28 -8.25
CA MET A 30 1.65 7.47 -8.19
C MET A 30 2.42 6.27 -8.77
N LEU A 31 1.98 5.05 -8.48
CA LEU A 31 2.60 3.84 -9.03
C LEU A 31 2.36 3.71 -10.54
N PHE A 32 1.13 3.94 -11.01
CA PHE A 32 0.76 3.82 -12.43
C PHE A 32 1.43 4.86 -13.32
N GLN A 33 1.83 6.01 -12.75
CA GLN A 33 2.63 7.01 -13.46
C GLN A 33 4.14 6.75 -13.40
N SER A 34 4.60 5.77 -12.61
CA SER A 34 6.01 5.47 -12.46
C SER A 34 6.60 4.73 -13.67
N GLU A 35 7.93 4.75 -13.80
CA GLU A 35 8.66 4.03 -14.85
C GLU A 35 8.33 2.52 -14.89
N ALA A 36 7.99 1.94 -13.75
CA ALA A 36 7.63 0.52 -13.64
C ALA A 36 6.37 0.15 -14.45
N PHE A 37 5.50 1.13 -14.72
CA PHE A 37 4.27 0.97 -15.49
C PHE A 37 4.20 1.88 -16.73
N ALA A 38 5.30 2.53 -17.12
CA ALA A 38 5.30 3.55 -18.17
C ALA A 38 4.84 3.05 -19.55
N SER A 39 4.99 1.76 -19.84
CA SER A 39 4.51 1.13 -21.08
C SER A 39 3.01 0.80 -21.08
N MET A 40 2.32 0.98 -19.96
CA MET A 40 0.92 0.60 -19.78
C MET A 40 -0.01 1.81 -19.91
N ASN A 41 -1.17 1.62 -20.52
CA ASN A 41 -2.22 2.63 -20.57
C ASN A 41 -3.13 2.52 -19.34
N LEU A 42 -2.63 2.97 -18.18
CA LEU A 42 -3.35 2.92 -16.90
C LEU A 42 -3.92 4.29 -16.51
N PRO A 43 -5.02 4.34 -15.74
CA PRO A 43 -5.53 5.59 -15.16
C PRO A 43 -4.46 6.29 -14.34
N LYS A 44 -4.19 7.56 -14.65
CA LYS A 44 -3.16 8.35 -13.98
C LYS A 44 -3.72 9.27 -12.91
N GLU A 45 -5.02 9.53 -12.94
CA GLU A 45 -5.71 10.40 -11.99
C GLU A 45 -6.37 9.61 -10.87
N GLN A 46 -6.16 10.06 -9.63
CA GLN A 46 -6.73 9.42 -8.44
C GLN A 46 -8.26 9.37 -8.44
N ASN A 47 -8.92 10.34 -9.07
CA ASN A 47 -10.39 10.39 -9.14
C ASN A 47 -10.95 9.29 -10.04
N GLU A 48 -10.25 8.94 -11.12
CA GLU A 48 -10.63 7.83 -12.01
C GLU A 48 -10.47 6.49 -11.32
N ILE A 49 -9.48 6.35 -10.43
CA ILE A 49 -9.24 5.14 -9.64
C ILE A 49 -10.25 5.04 -8.48
N ALA A 50 -10.58 6.17 -7.85
CA ALA A 50 -11.41 6.23 -6.64
C ALA A 50 -12.76 5.53 -6.79
N GLN A 51 -13.40 5.62 -7.97
CA GLN A 51 -14.70 4.97 -8.24
C GLN A 51 -14.67 3.44 -8.05
N TYR A 52 -13.51 2.80 -8.20
CA TYR A 52 -13.34 1.35 -8.07
C TYR A 52 -12.92 0.93 -6.66
N VAL A 53 -12.20 1.80 -5.93
CA VAL A 53 -11.54 1.44 -4.68
C VAL A 53 -12.21 2.00 -3.43
N LEU A 54 -13.16 2.92 -3.58
CA LEU A 54 -13.89 3.51 -2.45
C LEU A 54 -14.95 2.56 -1.88
N ALA A 55 -15.12 2.57 -0.56
CA ALA A 55 -16.25 1.97 0.14
C ALA A 55 -16.87 2.99 1.13
N PRO A 56 -18.17 2.87 1.47
CA PRO A 56 -18.77 3.68 2.52
C PRO A 56 -18.07 3.45 3.85
N ARG A 57 -17.77 4.53 4.57
CA ARG A 57 -17.14 4.44 5.89
C ARG A 57 -18.15 3.93 6.92
N PRO A 58 -17.82 2.88 7.70
CA PRO A 58 -18.72 2.39 8.73
C PRO A 58 -19.11 3.49 9.70
N ASN A 59 -20.41 3.59 10.00
CA ASN A 59 -21.00 4.55 10.95
C ASN A 59 -20.79 6.04 10.59
N GLN A 60 -20.43 6.38 9.35
CA GLN A 60 -20.29 7.76 8.89
C GLN A 60 -21.00 7.97 7.55
N PRO A 61 -22.33 8.22 7.57
CA PRO A 61 -23.11 8.41 6.35
C PRO A 61 -22.53 9.50 5.45
N GLY A 62 -22.48 9.24 4.15
CA GLY A 62 -21.94 10.17 3.16
C GLY A 62 -20.42 10.29 3.15
N GLN A 63 -19.70 9.54 4.00
CA GLN A 63 -18.24 9.46 3.96
C GLN A 63 -17.75 8.16 3.31
N TYR A 64 -16.66 8.27 2.55
CA TYR A 64 -16.05 7.15 1.83
C TYR A 64 -14.55 7.07 2.11
N TYR A 65 -14.00 5.87 2.06
CA TYR A 65 -12.56 5.61 2.22
C TYR A 65 -12.08 4.56 1.22
N CYS A 66 -10.79 4.58 0.88
CA CYS A 66 -10.18 3.50 0.10
C CYS A 66 -10.16 2.19 0.90
N ASP A 67 -10.82 1.17 0.38
CA ASP A 67 -10.88 -0.15 1.00
C ASP A 67 -9.75 -1.06 0.51
N ASN A 68 -9.12 -1.79 1.42
CA ASN A 68 -7.98 -2.68 1.13
C ASN A 68 -8.32 -3.75 0.09
N LEU A 69 -9.49 -4.38 0.19
CA LEU A 69 -9.91 -5.41 -0.75
C LEU A 69 -10.26 -4.82 -2.10
N ARG A 70 -10.97 -3.69 -2.13
CA ARG A 70 -11.30 -3.04 -3.40
C ARG A 70 -10.04 -2.58 -4.13
N MET A 71 -9.04 -2.05 -3.42
CA MET A 71 -7.73 -1.74 -4.00
C MET A 71 -7.04 -2.99 -4.57
N LEU A 72 -7.00 -4.09 -3.80
CA LEU A 72 -6.42 -5.35 -4.25
C LEU A 72 -7.12 -5.89 -5.50
N ASN A 73 -8.45 -5.95 -5.48
CA ASN A 73 -9.27 -6.44 -6.58
C ASN A 73 -9.07 -5.59 -7.84
N TYR A 74 -9.04 -4.28 -7.69
CA TYR A 74 -8.81 -3.36 -8.81
C TYR A 74 -7.45 -3.62 -9.48
N VAL A 75 -6.36 -3.76 -8.72
CA VAL A 75 -5.03 -4.07 -9.28
C VAL A 75 -5.01 -5.43 -9.98
N ASN A 76 -5.64 -6.44 -9.39
CA ASN A 76 -5.73 -7.77 -9.99
C ASN A 76 -6.58 -7.77 -11.28
N GLN A 77 -7.65 -6.98 -11.35
CA GLN A 77 -8.48 -6.80 -12.55
C GLN A 77 -7.73 -6.13 -13.70
N LEU A 78 -6.75 -5.29 -13.40
CA LEU A 78 -5.82 -4.72 -14.39
C LEU A 78 -4.77 -5.75 -14.89
N GLY A 79 -4.79 -6.97 -14.37
CA GLY A 79 -3.92 -8.07 -14.79
C GLY A 79 -2.57 -8.13 -14.06
N PHE A 80 -2.36 -7.32 -13.03
CA PHE A 80 -1.11 -7.33 -12.27
C PHE A 80 -1.19 -8.28 -11.07
N PRO A 81 -0.21 -9.19 -10.88
CA PRO A 81 -0.13 -9.96 -9.65
C PRO A 81 0.03 -9.02 -8.45
N ALA A 82 -0.96 -9.03 -7.56
CA ALA A 82 -0.92 -8.27 -6.33
C ALA A 82 -1.45 -9.09 -5.16
N ALA A 83 -0.97 -8.74 -3.96
CA ALA A 83 -1.45 -9.33 -2.72
C ALA A 83 -1.37 -8.33 -1.58
N TYR A 84 -2.39 -8.36 -0.74
CA TYR A 84 -2.41 -7.60 0.50
C TYR A 84 -2.01 -8.53 1.64
N VAL A 85 -0.84 -8.27 2.25
CA VAL A 85 -0.15 -9.20 3.15
C VAL A 85 0.26 -8.52 4.44
N SER A 86 0.30 -9.29 5.53
CA SER A 86 0.96 -8.93 6.78
C SER A 86 2.30 -9.65 6.85
N VAL A 87 3.36 -8.93 7.21
CA VAL A 87 4.71 -9.49 7.27
C VAL A 87 5.29 -9.54 8.69
N SER A 88 6.26 -10.44 8.87
CA SER A 88 7.00 -10.60 10.12
C SER A 88 7.89 -9.41 10.44
N ASP A 89 8.59 -8.89 9.44
CA ASP A 89 9.49 -7.74 9.52
C ASP A 89 9.25 -6.83 8.31
N PRO A 90 8.59 -5.66 8.49
CA PRO A 90 8.30 -4.76 7.37
C PRO A 90 9.56 -4.11 6.79
N VAL A 91 10.60 -3.88 7.60
CA VAL A 91 11.87 -3.30 7.12
C VAL A 91 12.58 -4.29 6.21
N LYS A 92 12.71 -5.54 6.63
CA LYS A 92 13.33 -6.59 5.80
C LYS A 92 12.53 -6.85 4.53
N SER A 93 11.20 -6.88 4.64
CA SER A 93 10.32 -7.11 3.48
C SER A 93 10.43 -5.99 2.45
N LEU A 94 10.51 -4.73 2.85
CA LEU A 94 10.71 -3.61 1.93
C LEU A 94 12.08 -3.61 1.25
N LYS A 95 13.14 -4.10 1.91
CA LYS A 95 14.43 -4.33 1.24
C LYS A 95 14.29 -5.35 0.13
N ILE A 96 13.61 -6.47 0.40
CA ILE A 96 13.35 -7.51 -0.61
C ILE A 96 12.52 -6.91 -1.76
N CYS A 97 11.47 -6.13 -1.48
CA CYS A 97 10.69 -5.47 -2.51
C CYS A 97 11.57 -4.58 -3.40
N GLN A 98 12.40 -3.71 -2.80
CA GLN A 98 13.31 -2.86 -3.54
C GLN A 98 14.32 -3.66 -4.39
N GLU A 99 14.94 -4.70 -3.83
CA GLU A 99 15.92 -5.54 -4.52
C GLU A 99 15.31 -6.31 -5.70
N LYS A 100 14.01 -6.60 -5.64
CA LYS A 100 13.27 -7.37 -6.64
C LYS A 100 12.42 -6.50 -7.58
N GLY A 101 12.42 -5.20 -7.36
CA GLY A 101 11.61 -4.24 -8.10
C GLY A 101 10.12 -4.26 -7.76
N LEU A 102 9.68 -4.99 -6.74
CA LEU A 102 8.28 -5.04 -6.33
C LEU A 102 7.84 -3.70 -5.75
N GLU A 103 6.60 -3.30 -6.04
CA GLU A 103 6.01 -2.10 -5.48
C GLU A 103 5.28 -2.40 -4.18
N ALA A 104 5.19 -1.39 -3.31
CA ALA A 104 4.44 -1.50 -2.07
C ALA A 104 3.64 -0.23 -1.75
N ILE A 105 2.41 -0.42 -1.29
CA ILE A 105 1.61 0.62 -0.62
C ILE A 105 1.47 0.21 0.85
N LEU A 106 1.83 1.12 1.75
CA LEU A 106 1.84 0.90 3.18
C LEU A 106 0.63 1.55 3.81
N LEU A 107 0.05 0.90 4.81
CA LEU A 107 -0.98 1.49 5.67
C LEU A 107 -0.35 1.88 7.00
N LEU A 108 -0.27 3.19 7.25
CA LEU A 108 0.41 3.78 8.41
C LEU A 108 -0.55 4.53 9.31
N ARG A 109 -0.29 4.56 10.61
CA ARG A 109 -0.97 5.44 11.56
C ARG A 109 0.05 6.34 12.27
N PHE A 110 0.19 7.57 11.78
CA PHE A 110 1.10 8.57 12.34
C PHE A 110 0.69 9.07 13.72
N ASN A 111 -0.61 9.02 14.03
CA ASN A 111 -1.14 9.39 15.33
C ASN A 111 -2.25 8.41 15.72
N PRO A 112 -2.21 7.80 16.92
CA PRO A 112 -3.24 6.85 17.37
C PRO A 112 -4.65 7.47 17.47
N LYS A 113 -4.78 8.81 17.50
CA LYS A 113 -6.06 9.53 17.49
C LYS A 113 -6.62 9.81 16.09
N HIS A 114 -5.84 9.58 15.04
CA HIS A 114 -6.25 9.78 13.65
C HIS A 114 -6.44 8.46 12.93
N GLY A 115 -7.15 8.48 11.81
CA GLY A 115 -7.30 7.34 10.91
C GLY A 115 -5.96 6.87 10.34
N ALA A 116 -5.91 5.62 9.91
CA ALA A 116 -4.80 5.07 9.16
C ALA A 116 -4.80 5.69 7.75
N HIS A 117 -3.62 5.73 7.17
CA HIS A 117 -3.35 6.47 5.95
C HIS A 117 -2.45 5.67 5.03
N PHE A 118 -2.79 5.64 3.74
CA PHE A 118 -1.97 5.00 2.73
C PHE A 118 -0.83 5.91 2.29
N VAL A 119 0.35 5.33 2.18
CA VAL A 119 1.52 5.97 1.57
C VAL A 119 2.18 5.01 0.59
N THR A 120 2.83 5.55 -0.45
CA THR A 120 3.54 4.73 -1.43
C THR A 120 4.98 4.54 -1.00
N PHE A 121 5.47 3.31 -0.97
CA PHE A 121 6.89 3.04 -0.75
C PHE A 121 7.71 3.55 -1.94
N SER A 122 8.75 4.34 -1.68
CA SER A 122 9.68 4.83 -2.71
C SER A 122 11.01 4.08 -2.67
N SER A 123 11.68 4.10 -1.52
CA SER A 123 12.99 3.48 -1.36
C SER A 123 13.35 3.19 0.10
N ILE A 124 14.37 2.38 0.31
CA ILE A 124 14.93 2.07 1.63
C ILE A 124 16.45 2.11 1.60
N SER A 125 17.04 2.70 2.63
CA SER A 125 18.49 2.72 2.84
C SER A 125 18.82 2.56 4.33
N LYS A 126 20.12 2.59 4.65
CA LYS A 126 20.58 2.60 6.06
C LYS A 126 20.04 3.79 6.86
N TYR A 127 19.58 4.84 6.19
CA TYR A 127 19.09 6.05 6.85
C TYR A 127 17.61 5.96 7.23
N GLY A 128 16.81 5.16 6.52
CA GLY A 128 15.37 5.09 6.73
C GLY A 128 14.62 4.47 5.56
N VAL A 129 13.30 4.38 5.73
CA VAL A 129 12.33 4.08 4.68
C VAL A 129 11.80 5.40 4.16
N PHE A 130 11.76 5.57 2.84
CA PHE A 130 11.29 6.76 2.16
C PHE A 130 9.95 6.45 1.50
N VAL A 131 8.95 7.28 1.78
CA VAL A 131 7.58 7.10 1.27
C VAL A 131 7.08 8.38 0.63
N ASN A 132 6.16 8.25 -0.32
CA ASN A 132 5.39 9.37 -0.84
C ASN A 132 4.03 9.42 -0.15
N ASP A 133 3.76 10.55 0.49
CA ASP A 133 2.56 10.78 1.29
C ASP A 133 1.56 11.62 0.48
N PRO A 134 0.38 11.11 0.10
CA PRO A 134 -0.58 11.87 -0.70
C PRO A 134 -1.32 12.96 0.09
N LEU A 135 -1.17 13.05 1.41
CA LEU A 135 -1.86 14.06 2.24
C LEU A 135 -1.05 15.35 2.34
N ARG A 136 -1.61 16.48 1.89
CA ARG A 136 -0.92 17.78 1.93
C ARG A 136 -0.41 18.08 3.33
N SER A 137 0.90 18.31 3.45
CA SER A 137 1.47 18.82 4.69
C SER A 137 0.81 20.16 5.04
N THR A 138 0.32 20.28 6.27
CA THR A 138 -0.35 21.50 6.75
C THR A 138 0.64 22.58 7.16
N THR A 139 1.94 22.31 7.13
CA THR A 139 2.99 23.15 7.72
C THR A 139 3.76 24.01 6.71
N THR A 140 3.60 23.81 5.40
CA THR A 140 4.37 24.56 4.38
C THR A 140 3.61 24.86 3.09
N PHE A 141 4.18 25.81 2.31
CA PHE A 141 3.71 26.19 0.98
C PHE A 141 4.23 25.29 -0.16
N ASP A 142 5.11 24.31 0.12
CA ASP A 142 5.76 23.46 -0.89
C ASP A 142 5.52 21.96 -0.60
N PRO A 143 4.36 21.41 -0.98
CA PRO A 143 4.02 20.01 -0.77
C PRO A 143 5.04 19.05 -1.42
N GLN A 144 5.67 19.44 -2.53
CA GLN A 144 6.61 18.55 -3.22
C GLN A 144 7.82 18.20 -2.36
N LYS A 145 8.28 19.09 -1.48
CA LYS A 145 9.44 18.83 -0.60
C LYS A 145 9.11 18.00 0.65
N GLU A 146 7.88 18.06 1.14
CA GLU A 146 7.50 17.38 2.39
C GLU A 146 6.75 16.06 2.16
N ASN A 147 6.11 15.92 1.00
CA ASN A 147 5.32 14.75 0.65
C ASN A 147 6.07 13.72 -0.19
N LEU A 148 7.08 14.13 -0.96
CA LEU A 148 7.96 13.21 -1.68
C LEU A 148 9.08 12.72 -0.77
N ASN A 149 9.36 11.42 -0.84
CA ASN A 149 10.48 10.80 -0.13
C ASN A 149 10.52 11.17 1.37
N LYS A 150 9.34 11.26 2.00
CA LYS A 150 9.20 11.47 3.44
C LYS A 150 9.89 10.32 4.17
N LYS A 151 10.84 10.66 5.02
CA LYS A 151 11.66 9.70 5.74
C LYS A 151 10.92 9.18 6.98
N ILE A 152 10.86 7.87 7.10
CA ILE A 152 10.45 7.12 8.29
C ILE A 152 11.67 6.38 8.84
N SER A 153 11.91 6.47 10.14
CA SER A 153 13.03 5.74 10.73
C SER A 153 12.77 4.22 10.73
N LEU A 154 13.83 3.42 10.55
CA LEU A 154 13.69 1.95 10.45
C LEU A 154 13.03 1.34 11.70
N SER A 155 13.31 1.88 12.89
CA SER A 155 12.75 1.42 14.17
C SER A 155 11.32 1.89 14.42
N GLU A 156 10.86 2.90 13.69
CA GLU A 156 9.53 3.49 13.83
C GLU A 156 8.51 2.85 12.89
N LEU A 157 8.93 2.38 11.72
CA LEU A 157 8.03 1.78 10.73
C LEU A 157 7.12 0.68 11.33
N PRO A 158 7.61 -0.32 12.09
CA PRO A 158 6.74 -1.32 12.69
C PRO A 158 5.71 -0.74 13.68
N LYS A 159 6.03 0.38 14.34
CA LYS A 159 5.11 1.05 15.27
C LYS A 159 4.00 1.76 14.52
N LEU A 160 4.32 2.41 13.39
CA LEU A 160 3.33 3.08 12.53
C LEU A 160 2.41 2.09 11.83
N MET A 161 2.88 0.88 11.54
CA MET A 161 2.08 -0.20 10.94
C MET A 161 1.41 -1.09 11.99
N ALA A 162 1.49 -0.74 13.28
CA ALA A 162 0.90 -1.51 14.35
C ALA A 162 -0.60 -1.23 14.46
N ARG A 163 -1.33 -2.24 14.93
CA ARG A 163 -2.71 -2.10 15.35
C ARG A 163 -2.76 -1.31 16.66
N VAL A 164 -3.66 -0.33 16.78
CA VAL A 164 -3.78 0.47 18.01
C VAL A 164 -4.33 -0.36 19.17
N ASN A 165 -5.39 -1.13 18.91
CA ASN A 165 -6.04 -1.99 19.90
C ASN A 165 -6.87 -3.09 19.20
N ALA A 166 -7.46 -4.00 19.98
CA ALA A 166 -8.24 -5.12 19.48
C ALA A 166 -9.51 -4.75 18.69
N TYR A 167 -9.91 -3.48 18.66
CA TYR A 167 -11.08 -2.94 17.97
C TYR A 167 -10.73 -2.02 16.79
N ASP A 168 -9.44 -1.84 16.47
CA ASP A 168 -9.03 -1.07 15.30
C ASP A 168 -9.59 -1.75 14.04
N SER A 169 -10.45 -1.04 13.32
CA SER A 169 -11.14 -1.49 12.11
C SER A 169 -10.40 -1.14 10.83
N GLU A 170 -9.37 -0.29 10.90
CA GLU A 170 -8.61 0.17 9.73
C GLU A 170 -7.33 -0.65 9.59
N ILE A 171 -6.56 -0.83 10.68
CA ILE A 171 -5.42 -1.76 10.74
C ILE A 171 -5.82 -2.97 11.57
N ILE A 172 -6.43 -3.95 10.91
CA ILE A 172 -6.89 -5.19 11.57
C ILE A 172 -5.71 -6.11 11.90
N VAL A 173 -4.74 -6.20 10.99
CA VAL A 173 -3.52 -7.01 11.16
C VAL A 173 -2.29 -6.10 11.04
N PRO A 174 -1.34 -6.14 11.99
CA PRO A 174 -0.13 -5.32 11.94
C PRO A 174 0.77 -5.61 10.72
N ASN A 175 1.63 -4.66 10.39
CA ASN A 175 2.63 -4.77 9.31
C ASN A 175 2.01 -5.14 7.96
N SER A 176 0.81 -4.61 7.71
CA SER A 176 0.06 -4.87 6.50
C SER A 176 0.45 -3.93 5.36
N MET A 177 0.59 -4.48 4.15
CA MET A 177 0.89 -3.73 2.94
C MET A 177 0.32 -4.43 1.71
N LEU A 178 -0.02 -3.62 0.71
CA LEU A 178 -0.31 -4.10 -0.64
C LEU A 178 1.01 -4.20 -1.40
N VAL A 179 1.37 -5.41 -1.83
CA VAL A 179 2.52 -5.67 -2.70
C VAL A 179 2.02 -5.90 -4.12
N ILE A 180 2.68 -5.27 -5.10
CA ILE A 180 2.31 -5.34 -6.51
C ILE A 180 3.55 -5.71 -7.31
N SER A 181 3.39 -6.63 -8.27
CA SER A 181 4.42 -6.96 -9.26
C SER A 181 4.18 -6.18 -10.55
N PRO A 182 5.00 -5.15 -10.86
CA PRO A 182 5.05 -4.51 -12.17
C PRO A 182 5.23 -5.49 -13.34
N PRO A 183 4.80 -5.10 -14.57
CA PRO A 183 4.93 -5.90 -15.78
C PRO A 183 6.36 -6.31 -16.12
N SER A 184 7.34 -5.48 -15.75
CA SER A 184 8.75 -5.66 -16.09
C SER A 184 9.47 -6.71 -15.25
N ILE A 185 8.84 -7.22 -14.19
CA ILE A 185 9.49 -8.12 -13.23
C ILE A 185 9.34 -9.58 -13.67
N ASN A 186 10.48 -10.27 -13.72
CA ASN A 186 10.54 -11.72 -13.83
C ASN A 186 10.68 -12.34 -12.43
N GLU A 187 9.56 -12.52 -11.74
CA GLU A 187 9.49 -13.11 -10.39
C GLU A 187 8.77 -14.46 -10.44
N SER A 188 9.21 -15.39 -9.58
CA SER A 188 8.50 -16.65 -9.37
C SER A 188 7.39 -16.46 -8.36
N TYR A 189 6.24 -17.08 -8.61
CA TYR A 189 5.10 -16.99 -7.71
C TYR A 189 4.81 -18.33 -7.08
N PHE A 190 4.45 -18.31 -5.80
CA PHE A 190 3.74 -19.44 -5.20
C PHE A 190 2.25 -19.10 -5.15
N ILE A 191 1.44 -20.13 -5.32
CA ILE A 191 -0.01 -20.02 -5.22
C ILE A 191 -0.38 -20.44 -3.81
N HIS A 192 -1.05 -19.56 -3.07
CA HIS A 192 -1.76 -19.92 -1.86
C HIS A 192 -3.24 -19.98 -2.18
N GLU A 193 -3.91 -21.04 -1.73
CA GLU A 193 -5.33 -21.24 -1.92
C GLU A 193 -6.06 -21.09 -0.58
N CYS A 194 -7.12 -20.28 -0.55
CA CYS A 194 -7.99 -20.18 0.60
C CYS A 194 -8.69 -21.53 0.84
N ARG A 195 -8.58 -22.09 2.04
CA ARG A 195 -9.20 -23.40 2.35
C ARG A 195 -10.73 -23.35 2.33
N ASP A 196 -11.32 -22.19 2.59
CA ASP A 196 -12.77 -22.06 2.77
C ASP A 196 -13.51 -21.83 1.44
N CYS A 197 -12.89 -21.15 0.48
CA CYS A 197 -13.54 -20.79 -0.79
C CYS A 197 -12.75 -21.14 -2.06
N GLY A 198 -11.54 -21.72 -1.92
CA GLY A 198 -10.71 -22.07 -3.08
C GLY A 198 -10.12 -20.89 -3.85
N THR A 199 -10.32 -19.65 -3.39
CA THR A 199 -9.71 -18.46 -4.00
C THR A 199 -8.19 -18.59 -3.99
N LYS A 200 -7.57 -18.46 -5.16
CA LYS A 200 -6.12 -18.56 -5.34
C LYS A 200 -5.49 -17.17 -5.39
N MET A 201 -4.44 -16.98 -4.59
CA MET A 201 -3.63 -15.78 -4.58
C MET A 201 -2.20 -16.09 -5.04
N LYS A 202 -1.71 -15.31 -6.00
CA LYS A 202 -0.31 -15.36 -6.44
C LYS A 202 0.52 -14.45 -5.55
N LEU A 203 1.57 -15.00 -4.95
CA LEU A 203 2.44 -14.29 -4.02
C LEU A 203 3.89 -14.36 -4.50
N PRO A 204 4.65 -13.25 -4.44
CA PRO A 204 6.08 -13.28 -4.76
C PRO A 204 6.82 -14.29 -3.89
N LEU A 205 7.50 -15.26 -4.51
CA LEU A 205 8.20 -16.34 -3.81
C LEU A 205 9.28 -15.82 -2.86
N VAL A 206 9.94 -14.73 -3.26
CA VAL A 206 10.94 -14.00 -2.47
C VAL A 206 10.41 -13.49 -1.12
N LEU A 207 9.10 -13.27 -0.98
CA LEU A 207 8.46 -12.84 0.26
C LEU A 207 7.90 -14.00 1.09
N LYS A 208 7.93 -15.25 0.61
CA LYS A 208 7.27 -16.41 1.25
C LYS A 208 7.56 -16.54 2.74
N HIS A 209 8.83 -16.38 3.14
CA HIS A 209 9.24 -16.52 4.55
C HIS A 209 9.00 -15.27 5.41
N GLN A 210 8.55 -14.17 4.80
CA GLN A 210 8.20 -12.95 5.52
C GLN A 210 6.69 -12.85 5.76
N ILE A 211 5.86 -13.43 4.89
CA ILE A 211 4.41 -13.32 4.99
C ILE A 211 3.89 -14.15 6.18
N LYS A 212 3.12 -13.50 7.06
CA LYS A 212 2.41 -14.10 8.18
C LYS A 212 0.93 -14.31 7.87
N HIS A 213 0.31 -13.33 7.23
CA HIS A 213 -1.11 -13.41 6.85
C HIS A 213 -1.34 -12.85 5.45
N ILE A 214 -2.38 -13.34 4.78
CA ILE A 214 -2.88 -12.84 3.49
C ILE A 214 -4.33 -12.41 3.67
N LEU A 215 -4.70 -11.29 3.08
CA LEU A 215 -6.08 -10.85 2.98
C LEU A 215 -6.75 -11.50 1.77
N TYR A 216 -7.84 -12.25 1.99
CA TYR A 216 -8.63 -12.87 0.93
C TYR A 216 -9.94 -12.10 0.67
N PRO A 217 -10.28 -11.83 -0.60
CA PRO A 217 -11.67 -11.60 -0.99
C PRO A 217 -12.36 -12.97 -1.06
N CYS A 218 -13.15 -13.31 -0.04
CA CYS A 218 -13.94 -14.54 0.01
C CYS A 218 -15.43 -14.19 0.00
N ASP A 219 -16.25 -15.04 -0.62
CA ASP A 219 -17.71 -14.89 -0.66
C ASP A 219 -18.34 -14.93 0.74
N HIS A 220 -17.65 -15.52 1.72
CA HIS A 220 -18.08 -15.58 3.12
C HIS A 220 -17.68 -14.32 3.93
N GLY A 221 -16.89 -13.41 3.35
CA GLY A 221 -16.40 -12.19 4.01
C GLY A 221 -14.90 -11.94 3.84
N ILE A 222 -14.40 -10.97 4.59
CA ILE A 222 -13.00 -10.54 4.56
C ILE A 222 -12.22 -11.27 5.65
N TYR A 223 -11.28 -12.13 5.26
CA TYR A 223 -10.48 -12.90 6.22
C TYR A 223 -8.99 -12.75 5.98
N TRP A 224 -8.28 -12.57 7.10
CA TRP A 224 -6.84 -12.71 7.16
C TRP A 224 -6.49 -14.16 7.46
N VAL A 225 -5.88 -14.84 6.49
CA VAL A 225 -5.49 -16.25 6.61
C VAL A 225 -4.02 -16.30 6.98
N LYS A 226 -3.70 -17.02 8.05
CA LYS A 226 -2.31 -17.28 8.47
C LYS A 226 -1.67 -18.28 7.50
N ILE A 227 -0.45 -17.99 7.04
CA ILE A 227 0.39 -18.91 6.25
C ILE A 227 1.29 -19.71 7.19
#